data_AF-A0A255QJM7-F1
#
_entry.id   AF-A0A255QJM7-F1
#
_cell.length_a   1.000
_cell.length_b   1.000
_cell.length_c   1.000
_cell.angle_alpha   90.00
_cell.angle_beta   90.00
_cell.angle_gamma   90.00
#
_symmetry.space_group_name_H-M   'P 1'
#
loop_
_entity.id
_entity.type
_entity.pdbx_description
1 polymer ?
#
loop_
_entity_poly.entity_id
_entity_poly.type
_entity_poly.pdbx_seq_one_letter_code
_entity_poly.pdbx_strand_id
1 'polypeptide(L)'
;MDEFEKLKTTWQLIEPLPDERFRQLRDRVETAQTQIRHAIVRRDLAETIAAGFVVVFFSFPLLYSDRTWSRLGSLVIIASAIEIPLILWIARRPPNRTEPNDTLLNQLDQEIILLTRQAKLLRNIFWWYFFPLSLGMLLFSIGLLENHRPHDHGGSALINWGVFSVMLVIILAISIFGWKLNRDGASQTFDTRVRYYDNLRTALRSSDEDSLSTLQDQVPFLESPKVTISRRRKMIGWSLALGVMISFTAFGYFTMVHFNQRCGRWIMISAPVTGALVIAFSRAWRKTNDGRANTP
;
A
#
# COMPACT_ATOMS: atom_id res chain seq x y z
N MET A 1 -27.07 56.65 -20.99
CA MET A 1 -25.85 56.40 -20.20
C MET A 1 -26.25 55.52 -19.04
N ASP A 2 -26.45 54.20 -19.27
CA ASP A 2 -27.13 53.41 -18.24
C ASP A 2 -26.83 51.90 -18.26
N GLU A 3 -26.58 51.29 -19.43
CA GLU A 3 -26.30 49.85 -19.47
C GLU A 3 -24.83 49.51 -19.21
N PHE A 4 -23.91 50.31 -19.75
CA PHE A 4 -22.47 50.13 -19.51
C PHE A 4 -22.07 50.45 -18.07
N GLU A 5 -22.66 51.50 -17.48
CA GLU A 5 -22.43 51.83 -16.06
C GLU A 5 -23.10 50.78 -15.16
N LYS A 6 -24.29 50.24 -15.50
CA LYS A 6 -24.84 49.07 -14.80
C LYS A 6 -23.92 47.86 -14.91
N LEU A 7 -23.45 47.49 -16.10
CA LEU A 7 -22.54 46.36 -16.29
C LEU A 7 -21.23 46.56 -15.54
N LYS A 8 -20.67 47.77 -15.55
CA LYS A 8 -19.45 48.12 -14.81
C LYS A 8 -19.67 48.08 -13.30
N THR A 9 -20.83 48.55 -12.82
CA THR A 9 -21.20 48.50 -11.41
C THR A 9 -21.51 47.07 -10.98
N THR A 10 -22.17 46.26 -11.81
CA THR A 10 -22.41 44.82 -11.58
C THR A 10 -21.10 44.03 -11.61
N TRP A 11 -20.16 44.38 -12.48
CA TRP A 11 -18.83 43.77 -12.54
C TRP A 11 -17.95 44.19 -11.36
N GLN A 12 -18.15 45.39 -10.81
CA GLN A 12 -17.50 45.86 -9.58
C GLN A 12 -18.20 45.37 -8.30
N LEU A 13 -19.49 45.03 -8.37
CA LEU A 13 -20.30 44.43 -7.29
C LEU A 13 -20.16 42.91 -7.21
N ILE A 14 -19.74 42.26 -8.30
CA ILE A 14 -19.09 40.95 -8.23
C ILE A 14 -17.73 41.24 -7.62
N GLU A 15 -17.70 41.37 -6.29
CA GLU A 15 -16.46 41.40 -5.53
C GLU A 15 -15.62 40.24 -6.07
N PRO A 16 -14.43 40.49 -6.66
CA PRO A 16 -13.51 39.39 -6.88
C PRO A 16 -13.29 38.81 -5.49
N LEU A 17 -13.78 37.58 -5.26
CA LEU A 17 -13.63 36.81 -4.03
C LEU A 17 -12.32 37.27 -3.38
N PRO A 18 -12.32 37.93 -2.20
CA PRO A 18 -11.22 38.79 -1.77
C PRO A 18 -9.94 38.04 -2.04
N ASP A 19 -9.08 38.61 -2.88
CA ASP A 19 -8.00 37.89 -3.59
C ASP A 19 -7.18 36.99 -2.64
N GLU A 20 -7.15 37.36 -1.36
CA GLU A 20 -6.62 36.61 -0.23
C GLU A 20 -7.39 35.33 0.19
N ARG A 21 -8.73 35.31 0.25
CA ARG A 21 -9.54 34.10 0.57
C ARG A 21 -9.38 33.02 -0.49
N PHE A 22 -9.41 33.39 -1.77
CA PHE A 22 -9.19 32.45 -2.87
C PHE A 22 -7.77 31.89 -2.85
N ARG A 23 -6.77 32.74 -2.59
CA ARG A 23 -5.37 32.31 -2.35
C ARG A 23 -5.27 31.34 -1.17
N GLN A 24 -5.87 31.66 -0.02
CA GLN A 24 -5.88 30.77 1.15
C GLN A 24 -6.52 29.41 0.86
N LEU A 25 -7.65 29.39 0.16
CA LEU A 25 -8.30 28.15 -0.24
C LEU A 25 -7.40 27.31 -1.16
N ARG A 26 -6.78 27.95 -2.16
CA ARG A 26 -5.83 27.32 -3.06
C ARG A 26 -4.64 26.72 -2.30
N ASP A 27 -4.00 27.48 -1.43
CA ASP A 27 -2.85 27.05 -0.64
C ASP A 27 -3.18 25.83 0.24
N ARG A 28 -4.37 25.81 0.83
CA ARG A 28 -4.85 24.65 1.62
C ARG A 28 -5.10 23.43 0.76
N VAL A 29 -5.73 23.60 -0.40
CA VAL A 29 -5.95 22.49 -1.37
C VAL A 29 -4.61 21.92 -1.83
N GLU A 30 -3.66 22.78 -2.22
CA GLU A 30 -2.31 22.37 -2.65
C GLU A 30 -1.54 21.66 -1.51
N THR A 31 -1.66 22.16 -0.28
CA THR A 31 -1.07 21.52 0.90
C THR A 31 -1.67 20.14 1.14
N ALA A 32 -3.00 20.02 1.10
CA ALA A 32 -3.69 18.75 1.29
C ALA A 32 -3.33 17.72 0.20
N GLN A 33 -3.24 18.14 -1.06
CA GLN A 33 -2.80 17.31 -2.18
C GLN A 33 -1.36 16.83 -1.98
N THR A 34 -0.44 17.73 -1.60
CA THR A 34 0.97 17.42 -1.35
C THR A 34 1.12 16.37 -0.24
N GLN A 35 0.34 16.48 0.84
CA GLN A 35 0.36 15.50 1.93
C GLN A 35 -0.06 14.09 1.46
N ILE A 36 -1.12 13.98 0.65
CA ILE A 36 -1.53 12.69 0.06
C ILE A 36 -0.41 12.15 -0.81
N ARG A 37 0.15 13.00 -1.67
CA ARG A 37 1.21 12.59 -2.61
C ARG A 37 2.40 12.01 -1.88
N HIS A 38 2.85 12.66 -0.82
CA HIS A 38 3.91 12.14 0.05
C HIS A 38 3.53 10.81 0.73
N ALA A 39 2.27 10.66 1.15
CA ALA A 39 1.79 9.41 1.75
C ALA A 39 1.81 8.26 0.74
N ILE A 40 1.35 8.49 -0.50
CA ILE A 40 1.37 7.53 -1.61
C ILE A 40 2.82 7.16 -1.96
N VAL A 41 3.70 8.14 -2.16
CA VAL A 41 5.13 7.87 -2.47
C VAL A 41 5.79 7.04 -1.38
N ARG A 42 5.54 7.35 -0.10
CA ARG A 42 6.11 6.56 1.00
C ARG A 42 5.54 5.15 1.07
N ARG A 43 4.26 4.94 0.74
CA ARG A 43 3.66 3.59 0.61
C ARG A 43 4.38 2.82 -0.49
N ASP A 44 4.45 3.41 -1.68
CA ASP A 44 4.97 2.73 -2.86
C ASP A 44 6.47 2.41 -2.70
N LEU A 45 7.24 3.28 -2.04
CA LEU A 45 8.64 2.99 -1.70
C LEU A 45 8.75 1.79 -0.76
N ALA A 46 7.92 1.74 0.29
CA ALA A 46 7.93 0.62 1.24
C ALA A 46 7.54 -0.70 0.57
N GLU A 47 6.52 -0.68 -0.30
CA GLU A 47 6.08 -1.84 -1.08
C GLU A 47 7.13 -2.27 -2.11
N THR A 48 7.82 -1.33 -2.75
CA THR A 48 8.93 -1.63 -3.69
C THR A 48 10.12 -2.27 -2.97
N ILE A 49 10.49 -1.76 -1.78
CA ILE A 49 11.55 -2.36 -0.96
C ILE A 49 11.15 -3.79 -0.54
N ALA A 50 9.92 -3.97 -0.06
CA ALA A 50 9.41 -5.28 0.33
C ALA A 50 9.40 -6.27 -0.84
N ALA A 51 8.97 -5.84 -2.03
CA ALA A 51 9.03 -6.62 -3.26
C ALA A 51 10.47 -7.06 -3.59
N GLY A 52 11.45 -6.15 -3.47
CA GLY A 52 12.86 -6.47 -3.67
C GLY A 52 13.35 -7.58 -2.73
N PHE A 53 12.97 -7.53 -1.45
CA PHE A 53 13.29 -8.61 -0.49
C PHE A 53 12.66 -9.95 -0.88
N VAL A 54 11.39 -9.95 -1.29
CA VAL A 54 10.69 -11.16 -1.74
C VAL A 54 11.40 -11.77 -2.96
N VAL A 55 11.78 -10.94 -3.94
CA VAL A 55 12.50 -11.41 -5.14
C VAL A 55 13.83 -12.07 -4.76
N VAL A 56 14.66 -11.42 -3.94
CA VAL A 56 15.96 -11.97 -3.51
C VAL A 56 15.76 -13.30 -2.77
N PHE A 57 14.80 -13.34 -1.86
CA PHE A 57 14.56 -14.51 -1.02
C PHE A 57 14.07 -15.72 -1.83
N PHE A 58 13.10 -15.53 -2.73
CA PHE A 58 12.57 -16.62 -3.56
C PHE A 58 13.43 -16.97 -4.77
N SER A 59 14.44 -16.15 -5.10
CA SER A 59 15.45 -16.51 -6.10
C SER A 59 16.29 -17.72 -5.66
N PHE A 60 16.54 -17.86 -4.35
CA PHE A 60 17.29 -19.00 -3.82
C PHE A 60 16.61 -20.35 -4.12
N PRO A 61 15.36 -20.62 -3.67
CA PRO A 61 14.71 -21.88 -4.02
C PRO A 61 14.45 -22.03 -5.52
N LEU A 62 14.26 -20.94 -6.28
CA LEU A 62 14.13 -21.03 -7.74
C LEU A 62 15.39 -21.64 -8.40
N LEU A 63 16.58 -21.27 -7.91
CA LEU A 63 17.87 -21.68 -8.47
C LEU A 63 18.40 -23.00 -7.88
N TYR A 64 18.11 -23.28 -6.61
CA TYR A 64 18.74 -24.39 -5.86
C TYR A 64 17.79 -25.53 -5.47
N SER A 65 16.47 -25.38 -5.65
CA SER A 65 15.53 -26.48 -5.39
C SER A 65 15.54 -27.48 -6.54
N ASP A 66 15.68 -28.77 -6.24
CA ASP A 66 15.53 -29.84 -7.25
C ASP A 66 14.05 -30.11 -7.58
N ARG A 67 13.11 -29.48 -6.87
CA ARG A 67 11.66 -29.76 -6.94
C ARG A 67 10.94 -28.82 -7.89
N THR A 68 10.26 -29.39 -8.88
CA THR A 68 9.53 -28.64 -9.93
C THR A 68 8.48 -27.71 -9.34
N TRP A 69 7.65 -28.18 -8.40
CA TRP A 69 6.60 -27.37 -7.78
C TRP A 69 7.14 -26.20 -6.94
N SER A 70 8.22 -26.41 -6.19
CA SER A 70 8.86 -25.34 -5.42
C SER A 70 9.48 -24.28 -6.33
N ARG A 71 10.09 -24.68 -7.45
CA ARG A 71 10.61 -23.72 -8.45
C ARG A 71 9.48 -22.95 -9.10
N LEU A 72 8.40 -23.62 -9.50
CA LEU A 72 7.23 -22.97 -10.12
C LEU A 72 6.57 -21.98 -9.16
N GLY A 73 6.36 -22.36 -7.90
CA GLY A 73 5.84 -21.45 -6.88
C GLY A 73 6.74 -20.25 -6.65
N SER A 74 8.06 -20.46 -6.59
CA SER A 74 9.04 -19.37 -6.46
C SER A 74 8.97 -18.40 -7.65
N LEU A 75 8.85 -18.93 -8.88
CA LEU A 75 8.70 -18.13 -10.09
C LEU A 75 7.44 -17.26 -10.06
N VAL A 76 6.30 -17.84 -9.66
CA VAL A 76 5.03 -17.10 -9.53
C VAL A 76 5.13 -16.02 -8.46
N ILE A 77 5.74 -16.30 -7.31
CA ILE A 77 5.95 -15.31 -6.24
C ILE A 77 6.83 -14.16 -6.74
N ILE A 78 7.94 -14.45 -7.43
CA ILE A 78 8.83 -13.44 -7.99
C ILE A 78 8.09 -12.57 -9.01
N ALA A 79 7.36 -13.18 -9.94
CA ALA A 79 6.57 -12.46 -10.95
C ALA A 79 5.55 -11.53 -10.28
N SER A 80 4.83 -12.03 -9.27
CA SER A 80 3.86 -11.26 -8.47
C SER A 80 4.53 -10.09 -7.74
N ALA A 81 5.70 -10.33 -7.15
CA ALA A 81 6.46 -9.29 -6.43
C ALA A 81 6.92 -8.17 -7.37
N ILE A 82 7.27 -8.49 -8.63
CA ILE A 82 7.63 -7.50 -9.65
C ILE A 82 6.39 -6.76 -10.18
N GLU A 83 5.26 -7.45 -10.31
CA GLU A 83 4.00 -6.87 -10.77
C GLU A 83 3.48 -5.76 -9.84
N ILE A 84 3.60 -5.94 -8.52
CA ILE A 84 3.17 -4.95 -7.51
C ILE A 84 3.71 -3.53 -7.78
N PRO A 85 5.03 -3.27 -7.80
CA PRO A 85 5.56 -1.94 -8.04
C PRO A 85 5.23 -1.40 -9.45
N LEU A 86 5.09 -2.27 -10.46
CA LEU A 86 4.66 -1.87 -11.80
C LEU A 86 3.24 -1.32 -11.78
N ILE A 87 2.31 -2.01 -11.14
CA ILE A 87 0.92 -1.56 -11.00
C ILE A 87 0.83 -0.25 -10.22
N LEU A 88 1.58 -0.12 -9.12
CA LEU A 88 1.63 1.12 -8.33
C LEU A 88 2.19 2.30 -9.16
N TRP A 89 3.18 2.04 -10.00
CA TRP A 89 3.73 3.06 -10.88
C TRP A 89 2.76 3.46 -11.98
N ILE A 90 2.07 2.50 -12.62
CA ILE A 90 1.02 2.78 -13.62
C ILE A 90 -0.11 3.62 -12.99
N ALA A 91 -0.55 3.27 -11.79
CA ALA A 91 -1.64 3.95 -11.10
C ALA A 91 -1.31 5.39 -10.68
N ARG A 92 -0.02 5.77 -10.64
CA ARG A 92 0.45 7.13 -10.34
C ARG A 92 0.57 8.02 -11.57
N ARG A 93 0.55 7.45 -12.77
CA ARG A 93 0.73 8.24 -13.99
C ARG A 93 -0.46 9.19 -14.17
N PRO A 94 -0.21 10.51 -14.28
CA PRO A 94 -1.28 11.47 -14.53
C PRO A 94 -1.93 11.15 -15.88
N PRO A 95 -3.26 11.30 -16.00
CA PRO A 95 -3.99 11.02 -17.23
C PRO A 95 -3.52 11.91 -18.40
N ASN A 96 -3.13 13.15 -18.12
CA ASN A 96 -2.61 14.13 -19.09
C ASN A 96 -1.35 14.82 -18.54
N ARG A 97 -0.50 15.35 -19.42
CA ARG A 97 0.58 16.27 -19.03
C ARG A 97 -0.07 17.59 -18.60
N THR A 98 0.05 17.93 -17.33
CA THR A 98 -0.39 19.22 -16.79
C THR A 98 0.48 20.32 -17.40
N GLU A 99 -0.12 21.32 -18.00
CA GLU A 99 0.63 22.50 -18.45
C GLU A 99 0.85 23.45 -17.25
N PRO A 100 1.97 24.19 -17.19
CA PRO A 100 2.32 25.05 -16.05
C PRO A 100 1.26 26.13 -15.69
N ASN A 101 0.32 26.41 -16.59
CA ASN A 101 -0.75 27.40 -16.43
C ASN A 101 -2.16 26.80 -16.36
N ASP A 102 -2.27 25.50 -16.04
CA ASP A 102 -3.59 24.87 -15.88
C ASP A 102 -4.41 25.56 -14.77
N THR A 103 -5.67 25.89 -15.09
CA THR A 103 -6.61 26.51 -14.15
C THR A 103 -6.84 25.61 -12.92
N LEU A 104 -7.23 26.19 -11.78
CA LEU A 104 -7.58 25.42 -10.57
C LEU A 104 -8.61 24.31 -10.87
N LEU A 105 -9.55 24.56 -11.77
CA LEU A 105 -10.53 23.57 -12.23
C LEU A 105 -9.87 22.38 -12.95
N ASN A 106 -8.89 22.62 -13.82
CA ASN A 106 -8.15 21.55 -14.49
C ASN A 106 -7.32 20.73 -13.49
N GLN A 107 -6.72 21.38 -12.50
CA GLN A 107 -5.98 20.70 -11.43
C GLN A 107 -6.88 19.80 -10.59
N LEU A 108 -8.06 20.29 -10.21
CA LEU A 108 -9.07 19.50 -9.49
C LEU A 108 -9.55 18.29 -10.31
N ASP A 109 -9.77 18.47 -11.61
CA ASP A 109 -10.18 17.37 -12.50
C ASP A 109 -9.12 16.26 -12.57
N GLN A 110 -7.85 16.63 -12.68
CA GLN A 110 -6.74 15.67 -12.69
C GLN A 110 -6.62 14.95 -11.33
N GLU A 111 -6.78 15.67 -10.23
CA GLU A 111 -6.70 15.09 -8.88
C GLU A 111 -7.87 14.13 -8.61
N ILE A 112 -9.10 14.49 -9.01
CA ILE A 112 -10.26 13.59 -8.92
C ILE A 112 -9.98 12.29 -9.67
N ILE A 113 -9.50 12.36 -10.92
CA ILE A 113 -9.18 11.17 -11.72
C ILE A 113 -8.09 10.32 -11.04
N LEU A 114 -7.03 10.95 -10.52
CA LEU A 114 -5.96 10.25 -9.81
C LEU A 114 -6.46 9.55 -8.54
N LEU A 115 -7.24 10.25 -7.70
CA LEU A 115 -7.79 9.67 -6.48
C LEU A 115 -8.78 8.55 -6.77
N THR A 116 -9.63 8.69 -7.79
CA THR A 116 -10.53 7.61 -8.22
C THR A 116 -9.75 6.38 -8.69
N ARG A 117 -8.64 6.56 -9.44
CA ARG A 117 -7.76 5.45 -9.84
C ARG A 117 -7.13 4.77 -8.62
N GLN A 118 -6.63 5.53 -7.66
CA GLN A 118 -6.05 4.98 -6.42
C GLN A 118 -7.10 4.24 -5.57
N ALA A 119 -8.33 4.76 -5.48
CA ALA A 119 -9.44 4.09 -4.80
C ALA A 119 -9.77 2.75 -5.45
N LYS A 120 -9.92 2.73 -6.78
CA LYS A 120 -10.18 1.50 -7.55
C LYS A 120 -9.06 0.49 -7.39
N LEU A 121 -7.80 0.94 -7.40
CA LEU A 121 -6.64 0.09 -7.19
C LEU A 121 -6.70 -0.61 -5.81
N LEU A 122 -6.94 0.15 -4.75
CA LEU A 122 -7.02 -0.39 -3.38
C LEU A 122 -8.23 -1.32 -3.20
N ARG A 123 -9.36 -1.03 -3.84
CA ARG A 123 -10.54 -1.91 -3.81
C ARG A 123 -10.28 -3.26 -4.48
N ASN A 124 -9.40 -3.29 -5.47
CA ASN A 124 -9.03 -4.47 -6.23
C ASN A 124 -7.73 -5.14 -5.73
N ILE A 125 -7.22 -4.77 -4.55
CA ILE A 125 -5.95 -5.31 -4.01
C ILE A 125 -5.93 -6.82 -3.90
N PHE A 126 -7.08 -7.46 -3.73
CA PHE A 126 -7.17 -8.91 -3.72
C PHE A 126 -6.60 -9.53 -5.00
N TRP A 127 -6.94 -8.98 -6.16
CA TRP A 127 -6.62 -9.60 -7.45
C TRP A 127 -5.17 -9.40 -7.89
N TRP A 128 -4.59 -8.23 -7.61
CA TRP A 128 -3.24 -7.91 -8.07
C TRP A 128 -2.16 -8.09 -7.00
N TYR A 129 -2.54 -8.25 -5.72
CA TYR A 129 -1.59 -8.43 -4.62
C TYR A 129 -1.76 -9.80 -3.97
N PHE A 130 -2.91 -10.04 -3.34
CA PHE A 130 -3.09 -11.22 -2.47
C PHE A 130 -3.20 -12.53 -3.24
N PHE A 131 -4.01 -12.56 -4.30
CA PHE A 131 -4.26 -13.76 -5.09
C PHE A 131 -2.99 -14.35 -5.73
N PRO A 132 -2.20 -13.59 -6.52
CA PRO A 132 -1.05 -14.16 -7.21
C PRO A 132 0.07 -14.57 -6.24
N LEU A 133 0.30 -13.81 -5.16
CA LEU A 133 1.21 -14.22 -4.08
C LEU A 133 0.74 -15.48 -3.35
N SER A 134 -0.55 -15.59 -3.04
CA SER A 134 -1.11 -16.77 -2.35
C SER A 134 -1.03 -18.01 -3.24
N LEU A 135 -1.29 -17.87 -4.54
CA LEU A 135 -1.14 -18.94 -5.51
C LEU A 135 0.31 -19.43 -5.59
N GLY A 136 1.27 -18.51 -5.69
CA GLY A 136 2.68 -18.85 -5.68
C GLY A 136 3.12 -19.54 -4.39
N MET A 137 2.65 -19.07 -3.24
CA MET A 137 2.89 -19.71 -1.94
C MET A 137 2.28 -21.11 -1.84
N LEU A 138 1.08 -21.32 -2.39
CA LEU A 138 0.43 -22.61 -2.43
C LEU A 138 1.27 -23.62 -3.25
N LEU A 139 1.66 -23.24 -4.47
CA LEU A 139 2.50 -24.06 -5.34
C LEU A 139 3.86 -24.38 -4.71
N PHE A 140 4.48 -23.36 -4.09
CA PHE A 140 5.76 -23.52 -3.40
C PHE A 140 5.65 -24.57 -2.30
N SER A 141 4.59 -24.49 -1.51
CA SER A 141 4.32 -25.39 -0.39
C SER A 141 3.99 -26.82 -0.83
N ILE A 142 3.27 -27.00 -1.93
CA ILE A 142 3.03 -28.33 -2.53
C ILE A 142 4.38 -29.02 -2.82
N GLY A 143 5.33 -28.29 -3.39
CA GLY A 143 6.68 -28.81 -3.61
C GLY A 143 7.43 -29.18 -2.33
N LEU A 144 7.14 -28.51 -1.20
CA LEU A 144 7.70 -28.91 0.10
C LEU A 144 7.13 -30.24 0.60
N LEU A 145 5.86 -30.52 0.31
CA LEU A 145 5.15 -31.74 0.73
C LEU A 145 5.55 -32.98 -0.08
N GLU A 146 6.12 -32.82 -1.27
CA GLU A 146 6.60 -33.92 -2.13
C GLU A 146 7.73 -34.77 -1.48
N ASN A 147 8.23 -34.37 -0.31
CA ASN A 147 9.31 -35.04 0.43
C ASN A 147 8.93 -36.35 1.14
N HIS A 148 7.68 -36.82 1.03
CA HIS A 148 7.25 -38.04 1.71
C HIS A 148 7.58 -39.26 0.87
N ARG A 149 8.77 -39.84 1.11
CA ARG A 149 9.06 -41.20 0.63
C ARG A 149 8.06 -42.15 1.31
N PRO A 150 7.49 -43.12 0.57
CA PRO A 150 6.46 -44.02 1.08
C PRO A 150 6.90 -44.92 2.26
N HIS A 151 8.19 -44.91 2.62
CA HIS A 151 8.75 -45.74 3.69
C HIS A 151 8.87 -45.05 5.06
N ASP A 152 8.65 -43.73 5.16
CA ASP A 152 8.64 -43.05 6.46
C ASP A 152 7.26 -43.20 7.12
N HIS A 153 7.23 -43.89 8.27
CA HIS A 153 6.00 -44.27 8.98
C HIS A 153 5.11 -43.06 9.33
N GLY A 154 3.97 -42.93 8.63
CA GLY A 154 2.67 -42.33 8.97
C GLY A 154 2.56 -40.98 9.72
N GLY A 155 3.30 -40.79 10.81
CA GLY A 155 3.19 -39.63 11.70
C GLY A 155 3.76 -38.32 11.12
N SER A 156 4.85 -38.39 10.37
CA SER A 156 5.49 -37.19 9.79
C SER A 156 4.64 -36.54 8.70
N ALA A 157 3.92 -37.35 7.91
CA ALA A 157 3.00 -36.87 6.89
C ALA A 157 1.84 -36.07 7.49
N LEU A 158 1.18 -36.61 8.50
CA LEU A 158 0.05 -35.93 9.16
C LEU A 158 0.49 -34.61 9.80
N ILE A 159 1.67 -34.55 10.41
CA ILE A 159 2.21 -33.32 11.00
C ILE A 159 2.48 -32.28 9.90
N ASN A 160 3.12 -32.67 8.79
CA ASN A 160 3.43 -31.75 7.70
C ASN A 160 2.17 -31.20 7.01
N TRP A 161 1.18 -32.06 6.76
CA TRP A 161 -0.12 -31.64 6.24
C TRP A 161 -0.89 -30.74 7.21
N GLY A 162 -0.81 -31.03 8.52
CA GLY A 162 -1.40 -30.20 9.57
C GLY A 162 -0.78 -28.80 9.61
N VAL A 163 0.55 -28.71 9.64
CA VAL A 163 1.29 -27.43 9.62
C VAL A 163 0.96 -26.65 8.35
N PHE A 164 0.96 -27.30 7.18
CA PHE A 164 0.60 -26.67 5.91
C PHE A 164 -0.82 -26.10 5.92
N SER A 165 -1.79 -26.89 6.39
CA SER A 165 -3.19 -26.46 6.48
C SER A 165 -3.37 -25.25 7.39
N VAL A 166 -2.70 -25.25 8.56
CA VAL A 166 -2.71 -24.11 9.49
C VAL A 166 -2.09 -22.86 8.84
N MET A 167 -0.93 -23.00 8.17
CA MET A 167 -0.30 -21.89 7.47
C MET A 167 -1.20 -21.32 6.37
N LEU A 168 -1.87 -22.18 5.59
CA LEU A 168 -2.78 -21.76 4.53
C LEU A 168 -3.96 -20.96 5.11
N VAL A 169 -4.58 -21.44 6.19
CA VAL A 169 -5.66 -20.72 6.89
C VAL A 169 -5.19 -19.37 7.40
N ILE A 170 -3.99 -19.28 7.97
CA ILE A 170 -3.40 -18.02 8.44
C ILE A 170 -3.19 -17.05 7.27
N ILE A 171 -2.62 -17.51 6.15
CA ILE A 171 -2.38 -16.67 4.96
C ILE A 171 -3.71 -16.14 4.40
N LEU A 172 -4.73 -16.99 4.30
CA LEU A 172 -6.06 -16.59 3.84
C LEU A 172 -6.70 -15.59 4.80
N ALA A 173 -6.62 -15.82 6.11
CA ALA A 173 -7.16 -14.92 7.12
C ALA A 173 -6.49 -13.53 7.05
N ILE A 174 -5.16 -13.48 6.94
CA ILE A 174 -4.40 -12.23 6.76
C ILE A 174 -4.80 -11.53 5.46
N SER A 175 -4.97 -12.29 4.37
CA SER A 175 -5.35 -11.73 3.06
C SER A 175 -6.75 -11.14 3.07
N ILE A 176 -7.74 -11.83 3.65
CA ILE A 176 -9.11 -11.35 3.80
C ILE A 176 -9.15 -10.11 4.69
N PHE A 177 -8.44 -10.15 5.82
CA PHE A 177 -8.36 -9.02 6.74
C PHE A 177 -7.70 -7.80 6.08
N GLY A 178 -6.58 -8.01 5.39
CA GLY A 178 -5.88 -6.96 4.64
C GLY A 178 -6.72 -6.38 3.51
N TRP A 179 -7.47 -7.21 2.78
CA TRP A 179 -8.42 -6.75 1.77
C TRP A 179 -9.51 -5.86 2.37
N LYS A 180 -10.15 -6.29 3.48
CA LYS A 180 -11.18 -5.50 4.16
C LYS A 180 -10.63 -4.16 4.62
N LEU A 181 -9.46 -4.16 5.26
CA LEU A 181 -8.78 -2.93 5.67
C LEU A 181 -8.45 -2.02 4.49
N ASN A 182 -8.01 -2.54 3.35
CA ASN A 182 -7.71 -1.68 2.20
C ASN A 182 -8.99 -1.13 1.56
N ARG A 183 -10.05 -1.94 1.48
CA ARG A 183 -11.36 -1.50 0.98
C ARG A 183 -11.98 -0.40 1.82
N ASP A 184 -11.99 -0.57 3.15
CA ASP A 184 -12.53 0.43 4.07
C ASP A 184 -11.66 1.69 4.12
N GLY A 185 -10.35 1.54 3.89
CA GLY A 185 -9.42 2.66 3.85
C GLY A 185 -9.59 3.48 2.58
N ALA A 186 -9.84 2.79 1.46
CA ALA A 186 -10.12 3.40 0.18
C ALA A 186 -11.35 4.31 0.26
N SER A 187 -12.46 3.80 0.80
CA SER A 187 -13.71 4.55 0.90
C SER A 187 -13.62 5.74 1.85
N GLN A 188 -12.98 5.58 3.00
CA GLN A 188 -12.86 6.67 3.97
C GLN A 188 -11.93 7.79 3.48
N THR A 189 -10.84 7.44 2.79
CA THR A 189 -9.79 8.41 2.45
C THR A 189 -9.98 9.00 1.07
N PHE A 190 -10.18 8.16 0.05
CA PHE A 190 -10.21 8.62 -1.34
C PHE A 190 -11.60 9.04 -1.77
N ASP A 191 -12.64 8.23 -1.51
CA ASP A 191 -14.01 8.59 -1.95
C ASP A 191 -14.51 9.87 -1.27
N THR A 192 -14.15 10.07 0.00
CA THR A 192 -14.43 11.32 0.73
C THR A 192 -13.75 12.54 0.10
N ARG A 193 -12.48 12.41 -0.30
CA ARG A 193 -11.74 13.50 -0.96
C ARG A 193 -12.23 13.77 -2.38
N VAL A 194 -12.58 12.70 -3.12
CA VAL A 194 -13.20 12.82 -4.45
C VAL A 194 -14.51 13.60 -4.35
N ARG A 195 -15.40 13.26 -3.39
CA ARG A 195 -16.63 14.02 -3.17
C ARG A 195 -16.37 15.47 -2.81
N TYR A 196 -15.39 15.72 -1.94
CA TYR A 196 -15.01 17.10 -1.59
C TYR A 196 -14.53 17.89 -2.82
N TYR A 197 -13.62 17.34 -3.61
CA TYR A 197 -13.10 18.03 -4.79
C TYR A 197 -14.17 18.21 -5.88
N ASP A 198 -15.11 17.28 -6.02
CA ASP A 198 -16.23 17.41 -6.95
C ASP A 198 -17.23 18.49 -6.52
N ASN A 199 -17.52 18.58 -5.21
CA ASN A 199 -18.31 19.69 -4.65
C ASN A 199 -17.61 21.04 -4.84
N LEU A 200 -16.30 21.10 -4.56
CA LEU A 200 -15.49 22.31 -4.77
C LEU A 200 -15.45 22.73 -6.23
N ARG A 201 -15.27 21.79 -7.14
CA ARG A 201 -15.33 22.02 -8.59
C ARG A 201 -16.69 22.57 -8.99
N THR A 202 -17.78 22.04 -8.45
CA THR A 202 -19.15 22.48 -8.76
C THR A 202 -19.39 23.89 -8.25
N ALA A 203 -19.00 24.20 -7.01
CA ALA A 203 -19.10 25.53 -6.42
C ALA A 203 -18.28 26.59 -7.18
N LEU A 204 -17.05 26.22 -7.61
CA LEU A 204 -16.20 27.08 -8.44
C LEU A 204 -16.79 27.34 -9.84
N ARG A 205 -17.54 26.38 -10.40
CA ARG A 205 -18.21 26.54 -11.70
C ARG A 205 -19.49 27.37 -11.61
N SER A 206 -20.23 27.26 -10.50
CA SER A 206 -21.44 28.04 -10.26
C SER A 206 -21.16 29.44 -9.71
N SER A 207 -19.91 29.74 -9.34
CA SER A 207 -19.52 30.97 -8.64
C SER A 207 -20.37 31.25 -7.40
N ASP A 208 -20.75 30.19 -6.68
CA ASP A 208 -21.65 30.27 -5.52
C ASP A 208 -20.85 30.50 -4.23
N GLU A 209 -20.88 31.74 -3.71
CA GLU A 209 -20.11 32.14 -2.53
C GLU A 209 -20.54 31.42 -1.25
N ASP A 210 -21.84 31.14 -1.08
CA ASP A 210 -22.36 30.44 0.10
C ASP A 210 -21.88 28.98 0.11
N SER A 211 -21.80 28.35 -1.06
CA SER A 211 -21.21 27.03 -1.22
C SER A 211 -19.70 27.03 -0.94
N LEU A 212 -18.97 28.06 -1.37
CA LEU A 212 -17.52 28.17 -1.15
C LEU A 212 -17.17 28.34 0.33
N SER A 213 -17.93 29.17 1.07
CA SER A 213 -17.72 29.36 2.51
C SER A 213 -17.99 28.06 3.30
N THR A 214 -19.08 27.37 2.97
CA THR A 214 -19.42 26.07 3.57
C THR A 214 -18.34 25.01 3.33
N LEU A 215 -17.74 25.00 2.12
CA LEU A 215 -16.66 24.07 1.78
C LEU A 215 -15.32 24.45 2.41
N GLN A 216 -15.08 25.73 2.68
CA GLN A 216 -13.89 26.20 3.38
C GLN A 216 -13.86 25.68 4.84
N ASP A 217 -15.02 25.60 5.49
CA ASP A 217 -15.17 25.01 6.83
C ASP A 217 -15.00 23.48 6.85
N GLN A 218 -15.13 22.81 5.69
CA GLN A 218 -14.87 21.38 5.55
C GLN A 218 -13.39 21.05 5.25
N VAL A 219 -12.55 22.04 4.91
CA VAL A 219 -11.11 21.84 4.66
C VAL A 219 -10.36 21.22 5.85
N PRO A 220 -10.57 21.66 7.11
CA PRO A 220 -9.88 21.09 8.28
C PRO A 220 -10.12 19.58 8.43
N PHE A 221 -11.28 19.08 7.98
CA PHE A 221 -11.58 17.65 7.98
C PHE A 221 -10.64 16.87 7.03
N LEU A 222 -10.22 17.47 5.91
CA LEU A 222 -9.27 16.87 4.96
C LEU A 222 -7.81 16.94 5.42
N GLU A 223 -7.48 17.97 6.18
CA GLU A 223 -6.18 18.18 6.84
C GLU A 223 -5.98 17.31 8.09
N SER A 224 -7.01 16.59 8.53
CA SER A 224 -6.99 15.73 9.71
C SER A 224 -6.73 14.22 9.48
N PRO A 225 -5.89 13.74 8.53
CA PRO A 225 -5.71 12.31 8.34
C PRO A 225 -4.93 11.62 9.47
N LYS A 226 -4.51 12.36 10.51
CA LYS A 226 -3.58 11.87 11.54
C LYS A 226 -4.11 10.66 12.33
N VAL A 227 -5.42 10.52 12.52
CA VAL A 227 -5.95 9.49 13.44
C VAL A 227 -6.20 8.13 12.75
N THR A 228 -6.69 8.09 11.51
CA THR A 228 -7.06 6.82 10.83
C THR A 228 -5.94 6.20 9.99
N ILE A 229 -5.05 7.00 9.39
CA ILE A 229 -3.93 6.49 8.58
C ILE A 229 -2.86 5.83 9.47
N SER A 230 -2.67 6.29 10.70
CA SER A 230 -1.61 5.77 11.59
C SER A 230 -1.88 4.32 12.04
N ARG A 231 -3.13 3.98 12.40
CA ARG A 231 -3.52 2.60 12.75
C ARG A 231 -3.43 1.65 11.56
N ARG A 232 -3.89 2.09 10.38
CA ARG A 232 -3.84 1.28 9.14
C ARG A 232 -2.41 1.03 8.66
N ARG A 233 -1.51 2.04 8.71
CA ARG A 233 -0.08 1.86 8.41
C ARG A 233 0.62 0.92 9.39
N LYS A 234 0.28 1.02 10.68
CA LYS A 234 0.79 0.08 11.69
C LYS A 234 0.35 -1.34 11.34
N MET A 235 -0.92 -1.57 11.02
CA MET A 235 -1.41 -2.90 10.67
C MET A 235 -0.80 -3.48 9.39
N ILE A 236 -0.66 -2.71 8.31
CA ILE A 236 0.02 -3.18 7.08
C ILE A 236 1.49 -3.51 7.39
N GLY A 237 2.17 -2.68 8.18
CA GLY A 237 3.53 -2.95 8.67
C GLY A 237 3.61 -4.24 9.50
N TRP A 238 2.61 -4.51 10.35
CA TRP A 238 2.52 -5.75 11.12
C TRP A 238 2.26 -6.96 10.23
N SER A 239 1.40 -6.85 9.20
CA SER A 239 1.15 -7.94 8.24
C SER A 239 2.41 -8.28 7.43
N LEU A 240 3.15 -7.27 6.97
CA LEU A 240 4.44 -7.45 6.30
C LEU A 240 5.49 -8.05 7.26
N ALA A 241 5.61 -7.54 8.47
CA ALA A 241 6.53 -8.06 9.47
C ALA A 241 6.21 -9.52 9.85
N LEU A 242 4.92 -9.86 9.95
CA LEU A 242 4.46 -11.22 10.22
C LEU A 242 4.75 -12.13 9.02
N GLY A 243 4.49 -11.67 7.79
CA GLY A 243 4.84 -12.41 6.57
C GLY A 243 6.34 -12.68 6.45
N VAL A 244 7.18 -11.68 6.77
CA VAL A 244 8.64 -11.83 6.83
C VAL A 244 9.04 -12.81 7.93
N MET A 245 8.46 -12.70 9.14
CA MET A 245 8.76 -13.65 10.23
C MET A 245 8.38 -15.09 9.88
N ILE A 246 7.20 -15.30 9.28
CA ILE A 246 6.76 -16.63 8.86
C ILE A 246 7.69 -17.17 7.78
N SER A 247 8.08 -16.33 6.81
CA SER A 247 9.02 -16.71 5.75
C SER A 247 10.40 -17.06 6.32
N PHE A 248 10.91 -16.28 7.26
CA PHE A 248 12.18 -16.56 7.95
C PHE A 248 12.13 -17.84 8.78
N THR A 249 11.02 -18.09 9.47
CA THR A 249 10.83 -19.33 10.25
C THR A 249 10.78 -20.54 9.33
N ALA A 250 10.03 -20.45 8.24
CA ALA A 250 9.93 -21.51 7.25
C ALA A 250 11.27 -21.77 6.54
N PHE A 251 12.03 -20.73 6.23
CA PHE A 251 13.35 -20.87 5.62
C PHE A 251 14.42 -21.34 6.59
N GLY A 252 14.39 -20.88 7.85
CA GLY A 252 15.23 -21.42 8.92
C GLY A 252 14.98 -22.91 9.11
N TYR A 253 13.72 -23.33 9.10
CA TYR A 253 13.36 -24.74 9.15
C TYR A 253 13.83 -25.49 7.89
N PHE A 254 13.60 -24.95 6.70
CA PHE A 254 14.02 -25.57 5.43
C PHE A 254 15.53 -25.72 5.32
N THR A 255 16.29 -24.66 5.56
CA THR A 255 17.76 -24.70 5.57
C THR A 255 18.26 -25.67 6.64
N MET A 256 17.69 -25.65 7.84
CA MET A 256 18.08 -26.60 8.88
C MET A 256 17.83 -28.05 8.45
N VAL A 257 16.67 -28.38 7.88
CA VAL A 257 16.35 -29.75 7.44
C VAL A 257 17.22 -30.19 6.25
N HIS A 258 17.34 -29.34 5.22
CA HIS A 258 18.02 -29.71 3.96
C HIS A 258 19.54 -29.71 4.09
N PHE A 259 20.10 -28.82 4.93
CA PHE A 259 21.54 -28.72 5.15
C PHE A 259 22.04 -29.76 6.16
N ASN A 260 21.21 -30.12 7.16
CA ASN A 260 21.50 -31.23 8.07
C ASN A 260 21.58 -32.57 7.32
N GLN A 261 20.73 -32.78 6.30
CA GLN A 261 20.79 -33.98 5.47
C GLN A 261 22.01 -34.05 4.53
N ARG A 262 22.57 -32.92 4.06
CA ARG A 262 23.73 -32.91 3.15
C ARG A 262 25.09 -32.82 3.85
N CYS A 263 25.19 -32.14 5.00
CA CYS A 263 26.50 -31.79 5.58
C CYS A 263 26.81 -32.41 6.95
N GLY A 264 25.90 -33.17 7.57
CA GLY A 264 26.15 -34.02 8.74
C GLY A 264 26.63 -33.33 10.04
N ARG A 265 27.00 -32.04 10.04
CA ARG A 265 27.58 -31.38 11.21
C ARG A 265 27.67 -29.86 11.05
N TRP A 266 26.56 -29.14 11.24
CA TRP A 266 26.62 -27.70 11.58
C TRP A 266 25.59 -27.37 12.67
N ILE A 267 26.11 -26.99 13.83
CA ILE A 267 25.37 -26.51 14.99
C ILE A 267 25.07 -25.01 14.81
N MET A 268 23.79 -24.65 14.99
CA MET A 268 23.25 -23.35 15.45
C MET A 268 24.03 -22.06 15.13
N ILE A 269 23.94 -21.53 13.90
CA ILE A 269 24.33 -20.12 13.62
C ILE A 269 23.18 -19.29 12.99
N SER A 270 22.07 -19.90 12.56
CA SER A 270 20.99 -19.17 11.87
C SER A 270 19.99 -18.45 12.79
N ALA A 271 19.76 -18.94 14.01
CA ALA A 271 18.83 -18.32 14.96
C ALA A 271 19.27 -16.91 15.43
N PRO A 272 20.56 -16.65 15.75
CA PRO A 272 21.01 -15.32 16.20
C PRO A 272 20.86 -14.23 15.14
N VAL A 273 21.17 -14.54 13.87
CA VAL A 273 21.13 -13.55 12.77
C VAL A 273 19.70 -13.10 12.48
N THR A 274 18.76 -14.05 12.51
CA THR A 274 17.34 -13.77 12.32
C THR A 274 16.79 -12.89 13.44
N GLY A 275 17.13 -13.20 14.70
CA GLY A 275 16.78 -12.37 15.86
C GLY A 275 17.38 -10.97 15.79
N ALA A 276 18.64 -10.84 15.38
CA ALA A 276 19.31 -9.55 15.24
C ALA A 276 18.68 -8.67 14.15
N LEU A 277 18.29 -9.24 13.00
CA LEU A 277 17.59 -8.52 11.93
C LEU A 277 16.20 -8.05 12.36
N VAL A 278 15.45 -8.86 13.11
CA VAL A 278 14.14 -8.48 13.67
C VAL A 278 14.30 -7.34 14.68
N ILE A 279 15.29 -7.40 15.56
CA ILE A 279 15.58 -6.35 16.55
C ILE A 279 16.03 -5.05 15.84
N ALA A 280 16.90 -5.15 14.84
CA ALA A 280 17.38 -4.00 14.08
C ALA A 280 16.23 -3.33 13.31
N PHE A 281 15.38 -4.12 12.64
CA PHE A 281 14.19 -3.60 11.94
C PHE A 281 13.19 -2.95 12.92
N SER A 282 12.92 -3.61 14.05
CA SER A 282 12.08 -3.08 15.14
C SER A 282 12.60 -1.73 15.66
N ARG A 283 13.91 -1.60 15.86
CA ARG A 283 14.56 -0.37 16.36
C ARG A 283 14.56 0.74 15.31
N ALA A 284 14.92 0.44 14.07
CA ALA A 284 14.88 1.40 12.97
C ALA A 284 13.46 1.94 12.76
N TRP A 285 12.46 1.07 12.82
CA TRP A 285 11.06 1.44 12.70
C TRP A 285 10.57 2.32 13.86
N ARG A 286 10.90 1.96 15.12
CA ARG A 286 10.59 2.78 16.31
C ARG A 286 11.15 4.20 16.16
N LYS A 287 12.43 4.30 15.78
CA LYS A 287 13.11 5.60 15.59
C LYS A 287 12.42 6.47 14.53
N THR A 288 11.90 5.88 13.45
CA THR A 288 11.13 6.63 12.42
C THR A 288 9.74 7.08 12.87
N ASN A 289 9.17 6.48 13.91
CA ASN A 289 7.85 6.84 14.44
C ASN A 289 7.94 7.77 15.66
N ASP A 290 8.94 7.60 16.53
CA ASP A 290 9.12 8.40 17.74
C ASP A 290 9.62 9.81 17.42
N GLY A 291 10.39 9.99 16.33
CA GLY A 291 10.85 11.31 15.87
C GLY A 291 9.76 12.27 15.37
N ARG A 292 8.48 11.88 15.39
CA ARG A 292 7.34 12.73 14.97
C ARG A 292 6.44 13.17 16.13
N ALA A 293 6.71 12.73 17.35
CA ALA A 293 5.92 13.12 18.52
C ALA A 293 6.42 14.41 19.20
N ASN A 294 7.62 14.90 18.85
CA ASN A 294 8.31 15.99 19.57
C ASN A 294 8.66 17.22 18.70
N THR A 295 7.95 17.45 17.59
CA THR A 295 7.99 18.78 16.95
C THR A 295 6.85 19.62 17.56
N PRO A 296 7.15 20.73 18.26
CA PRO A 296 6.14 21.59 18.87
C PRO A 296 5.17 22.18 17.84
#